data_AF-A0A845GKX8-F1
#
_entry.id   AF-A0A845GKX8-F1
#
_cell.length_a   1.000
_cell.length_b   1.000
_cell.length_c   1.000
_cell.angle_alpha   90.00
_cell.angle_beta   90.00
_cell.angle_gamma   90.00
#
_symmetry.space_group_name_H-M   'P 1'
#
loop_
_entity.id
_entity.type
_entity.pdbx_description
1 polymer ?
#
loop_
_entity_poly.entity_id
_entity_poly.type
_entity_poly.pdbx_seq_one_letter_code
_entity_poly.pdbx_strand_id
1 'polypeptide(L)'
;MDKETARRQFVSELWQRYEELQRWAEENWPDKEHPLSSADFVESRKEILGLRNPAQAPGRPPSTGAQGDAREPEQGGAQYIDVNPTPWP
;
A
#
# COMPACT_ATOMS: atom_id res chain seq x y z
N MET A 1 17.77 4.00 17.10
CA MET A 1 17.46 3.53 15.73
C MET A 1 16.68 4.61 15.01
N ASP A 2 16.98 4.81 13.73
CA ASP A 2 16.17 5.67 12.87
C ASP A 2 14.77 5.06 12.64
N LYS A 3 13.72 5.88 12.64
CA LYS A 3 12.32 5.43 12.48
C LYS A 3 12.05 4.78 11.12
N GLU A 4 12.76 5.21 10.07
CA GLU A 4 12.73 4.61 8.73
C GLU A 4 13.27 3.17 8.80
N THR A 5 14.41 2.97 9.47
CA THR A 5 15.04 1.66 9.63
C THR A 5 14.16 0.71 10.43
N ALA A 6 13.59 1.17 11.54
CA ALA A 6 12.68 0.37 12.35
C ALA A 6 11.42 -0.04 11.57
N ARG A 7 10.84 0.85 10.76
CA ARG A 7 9.71 0.54 9.88
C ARG A 7 10.07 -0.50 8.82
N ARG A 8 11.23 -0.38 8.17
CA ARG A 8 11.67 -1.36 7.16
C ARG A 8 11.86 -2.75 7.77
N GLN A 9 12.46 -2.83 8.95
CA GLN A 9 12.63 -4.09 9.68
C GLN A 9 11.27 -4.69 10.04
N PHE A 10 10.36 -3.88 10.57
CA PHE A 10 9.00 -4.30 10.90
C PHE A 10 8.26 -4.85 9.67
N VAL A 11 8.28 -4.13 8.54
CA VAL A 11 7.59 -4.58 7.32
C VAL A 11 8.21 -5.87 6.78
N SER A 12 9.53 -6.04 6.88
CA SER A 12 10.21 -7.29 6.48
C SER A 12 9.77 -8.47 7.34
N GLU A 13 9.68 -8.29 8.66
CA GLU A 13 9.24 -9.32 9.59
C GLU A 13 7.76 -9.66 9.39
N LEU A 14 6.92 -8.63 9.21
CA LEU A 14 5.50 -8.79 8.90
C LEU A 14 5.30 -9.58 7.61
N TRP A 15 6.09 -9.29 6.58
CA TRP A 15 6.04 -10.02 5.31
C TRP A 15 6.35 -11.51 5.49
N GLN A 16 7.43 -11.86 6.19
CA GLN A 16 7.77 -13.26 6.46
C GLN A 16 6.65 -14.00 7.20
N ARG A 17 6.13 -13.41 8.28
CA ARG A 17 5.04 -14.02 9.07
C ARG A 17 3.77 -14.18 8.23
N TYR A 18 3.51 -13.24 7.33
CA TYR A 18 2.37 -13.30 6.43
C TYR A 18 2.49 -14.42 5.40
N GLU A 19 3.69 -14.64 4.84
CA GLU A 19 3.93 -15.77 3.93
C GLU A 19 3.74 -17.12 4.64
N GLU A 20 4.20 -17.24 5.89
CA GLU A 20 3.96 -18.43 6.71
C GLU A 20 2.47 -18.66 6.99
N LEU A 21 1.74 -17.59 7.31
CA LEU A 21 0.28 -17.65 7.50
C LEU A 21 -0.44 -18.08 6.23
N GLN A 22 -0.07 -17.51 5.08
CA GLN A 22 -0.66 -17.84 3.80
C GLN A 22 -0.46 -19.31 3.48
N ARG A 23 0.77 -19.80 3.61
CA ARG A 23 1.09 -21.21 3.39
C ARG A 23 0.27 -22.12 4.31
N TRP A 24 0.18 -21.77 5.59
CA TRP A 24 -0.64 -22.51 6.54
C TRP A 24 -2.12 -22.52 6.12
N ALA A 25 -2.65 -21.38 5.67
CA ALA A 25 -4.05 -21.27 5.23
C ALA A 25 -4.32 -22.13 3.99
N GLU A 26 -3.45 -22.10 2.97
CA GLU A 26 -3.57 -22.93 1.76
C GLU A 26 -3.53 -24.43 2.10
N GLU A 27 -2.64 -24.85 3.01
CA GLU A 27 -2.50 -26.25 3.42
C GLU A 27 -3.69 -26.75 4.28
N ASN A 28 -4.18 -25.90 5.21
CA ASN A 28 -5.15 -26.29 6.24
C ASN A 28 -6.60 -25.91 5.89
N TRP A 29 -6.84 -25.34 4.71
CA TRP A 29 -8.18 -24.94 4.30
C TRP A 29 -9.16 -26.14 4.30
N PRO A 30 -10.31 -26.05 4.99
CA PRO A 30 -11.22 -27.18 5.15
C PRO A 30 -12.04 -27.49 3.89
N ASP A 31 -12.32 -26.49 3.05
CA ASP A 31 -13.11 -26.65 1.83
C ASP A 31 -12.21 -26.99 0.64
N LYS A 32 -12.11 -28.28 0.34
CA LYS A 32 -11.28 -28.78 -0.78
C LYS A 32 -11.95 -28.61 -2.15
N GLU A 33 -13.24 -28.28 -2.20
CA GLU A 33 -13.96 -28.02 -3.46
C GLU A 33 -13.66 -26.60 -3.96
N HIS A 34 -13.39 -25.67 -3.04
CA HIS A 34 -12.97 -24.30 -3.31
C HIS A 34 -11.62 -24.00 -2.64
N PRO A 35 -10.49 -24.50 -3.19
CA PRO A 35 -9.19 -24.32 -2.56
C PRO A 35 -8.77 -22.84 -2.54
N LEU A 36 -8.21 -22.40 -1.41
CA LEU A 36 -7.49 -21.13 -1.37
C LEU A 36 -6.25 -21.21 -2.25
N SER A 37 -5.97 -20.10 -2.93
CA SER A 37 -4.83 -19.94 -3.81
C SER A 37 -4.07 -18.68 -3.47
N SER A 38 -2.86 -18.58 -3.99
CA SER A 38 -2.07 -17.36 -3.79
C SER A 38 -2.70 -16.08 -4.38
N ALA A 39 -3.65 -16.22 -5.31
CA ALA A 39 -4.38 -15.10 -5.91
C ALA A 39 -5.34 -14.44 -4.91
N ASP A 40 -5.89 -15.20 -3.96
CA ASP A 40 -6.85 -14.71 -2.97
C ASP A 40 -6.20 -13.74 -1.95
N PHE A 41 -4.87 -13.73 -1.89
CA PHE A 41 -4.07 -12.94 -0.95
C PHE A 41 -3.43 -11.69 -1.57
N VAL A 42 -3.68 -11.41 -2.86
CA VAL A 42 -3.01 -10.32 -3.59
C VAL A 42 -3.26 -8.95 -2.97
N GLU A 43 -4.48 -8.65 -2.52
CA GLU A 43 -4.77 -7.34 -1.90
C GLU A 43 -4.07 -7.17 -0.56
N SER A 44 -4.09 -8.19 0.29
CA SER A 44 -3.35 -8.16 1.56
C SER A 44 -1.83 -7.97 1.35
N ARG A 45 -1.25 -8.57 0.30
CA ARG A 45 0.16 -8.34 -0.04
C ARG A 45 0.43 -6.89 -0.43
N LYS A 46 -0.47 -6.27 -1.22
CA LYS A 46 -0.35 -4.86 -1.60
C LYS A 46 -0.43 -3.94 -0.38
N GLU A 47 -1.33 -4.22 0.56
CA GLU A 47 -1.46 -3.46 1.80
C GLU A 47 -0.17 -3.53 2.64
N ILE A 48 0.38 -4.73 2.84
CA ILE A 48 1.62 -4.93 3.61
C ILE A 48 2.80 -4.22 2.94
N LEU A 49 2.95 -4.33 1.63
CA LEU A 49 4.01 -3.64 0.89
C LEU A 49 3.81 -2.11 0.90
N GLY A 50 2.56 -1.64 0.93
CA GLY A 50 2.20 -0.23 1.07
C GLY A 50 2.69 0.40 2.37
N LEU A 51 2.85 -0.38 3.44
CA LEU A 51 3.41 0.11 4.72
C LEU A 51 4.88 0.55 4.59
N ARG A 52 5.61 0.05 3.59
CA ARG A 52 7.00 0.45 3.33
C ARG A 52 7.09 1.90 2.87
N ASN A 53 6.12 2.35 2.08
CA ASN A 53 6.00 3.74 1.64
C ASN A 53 4.56 4.23 1.83
N PRO A 54 4.25 4.92 2.94
CA PRO A 54 2.88 5.35 3.25
C PRO A 54 2.30 6.38 2.26
N ALA A 55 3.12 6.92 1.35
CA ALA A 55 2.68 7.75 0.22
C ALA A 55 2.16 6.93 -0.98
N GLN A 56 2.40 5.61 -1.00
CA GLN A 56 2.02 4.68 -2.08
C GLN A 56 1.07 3.57 -1.59
N ALA A 57 0.54 3.67 -0.37
CA ALA A 57 -0.38 2.68 0.18
C ALA A 57 -1.72 2.69 -0.59
N PRO A 58 -2.29 1.52 -0.95
CA PRO A 58 -3.60 1.45 -1.61
C PRO A 58 -4.71 2.00 -0.71
N GLY A 59 -5.76 2.57 -1.30
CA GLY A 59 -6.92 3.09 -0.55
C GLY A 59 -6.71 4.39 0.22
N ARG A 60 -5.48 4.92 0.30
CA ARG A 60 -5.27 6.28 0.78
C ARG A 60 -5.68 7.25 -0.34
N PRO A 61 -6.61 8.21 -0.12
CA PRO A 61 -6.68 9.35 -1.02
C PRO A 61 -5.27 9.94 -1.08
N PRO A 62 -4.76 10.39 -2.24
CA PRO A 62 -3.54 11.19 -2.26
C PRO A 62 -3.79 12.24 -1.19
N SER A 63 -3.01 12.19 -0.10
CA SER A 63 -3.29 12.97 1.10
C SER A 63 -3.72 14.36 0.65
N THR A 64 -4.78 14.93 1.20
CA THR A 64 -5.24 16.29 0.90
C THR A 64 -4.18 17.31 1.35
N GLY A 65 -3.07 17.32 0.61
CA GLY A 65 -1.73 17.81 0.93
C GLY A 65 -0.63 17.30 -0.04
N ALA A 66 -0.95 16.33 -0.90
CA ALA A 66 -0.27 16.06 -2.16
C ALA A 66 -0.59 17.21 -3.12
N GLN A 67 0.03 18.37 -2.88
CA GLN A 67 0.60 19.09 -4.02
C GLN A 67 1.43 18.04 -4.76
N GLY A 68 0.99 17.65 -5.96
CA GLY A 68 1.58 16.53 -6.67
C GLY A 68 3.07 16.73 -6.81
N ASP A 69 3.87 15.75 -6.37
CA ASP A 69 5.32 15.90 -6.16
C ASP A 69 5.66 17.25 -5.48
N ALA A 70 5.99 17.26 -4.19
CA ALA A 70 6.43 18.48 -3.48
C ALA A 70 7.72 19.14 -4.06
N ARG A 71 8.22 18.63 -5.19
CA ARG A 71 9.25 19.22 -6.03
C ARG A 71 8.65 20.39 -6.80
N GLU A 72 9.45 21.43 -7.03
CA GLU A 72 9.02 22.50 -7.93
C GLU A 72 8.72 21.93 -9.34
N PRO A 73 7.86 22.59 -10.13
CA PRO A 73 7.58 22.20 -11.51
C PRO A 73 8.84 21.88 -12.33
N GLU A 74 9.91 22.66 -12.11
CA GLU A 74 11.20 22.54 -12.80
C GLU A 74 11.98 21.27 -12.41
N GLN A 75 11.61 20.62 -11.32
CA GLN A 75 12.18 19.39 -10.78
C GLN A 75 11.28 18.17 -11.01
N GLY A 76 10.27 18.31 -11.89
CA GLY A 76 9.32 17.25 -12.23
C GLY A 76 8.08 17.21 -11.33
N GLY A 77 7.78 18.29 -10.61
CA GLY A 77 6.55 18.44 -9.85
C GLY A 77 5.31 18.71 -10.69
N ALA A 78 4.14 18.68 -10.05
CA ALA A 78 2.86 18.90 -10.72
C ALA A 78 2.81 20.29 -11.39
N GLN A 79 2.50 20.30 -12.69
CA GLN A 79 2.36 21.52 -13.50
C GLN A 79 0.96 22.14 -13.43
N TYR A 80 0.06 21.54 -12.66
CA TYR A 80 -1.34 21.92 -12.55
C TYR A 80 -1.72 22.14 -11.10
N ILE A 81 -2.66 23.07 -10.89
CA ILE A 81 -3.25 23.33 -9.58
C ILE A 81 -4.64 22.73 -9.61
N ASP A 82 -4.92 21.84 -8.66
CA ASP A 82 -6.27 21.35 -8.43
C ASP A 82 -7.09 22.48 -7.83
N VAL A 83 -7.93 23.10 -8.67
CA VAL A 83 -8.90 24.09 -8.22
C VAL A 83 -10.24 23.39 -8.13
N ASN A 84 -10.89 23.46 -6.96
CA ASN A 84 -12.28 23.07 -6.84
C ASN A 84 -13.12 24.15 -7.54
N PRO A 85 -13.69 23.91 -8.73
CA PRO A 85 -14.47 24.92 -9.42
C PRO A 85 -15.69 25.28 -8.57
N THR A 86 -16.05 26.56 -8.56
CA THR A 86 -17.30 26.99 -7.92
C THR A 86 -18.46 26.20 -8.54
N PRO A 87 -19.40 25.63 -7.74
CA PRO A 87 -20.52 24.88 -8.30
C PRO A 87 -21.32 25.78 -9.23
N TRP A 88 -21.60 25.29 -10.44
CA TRP A 88 -22.42 25.99 -11.41
C TRP A 88 -23.85 26.19 -10.83
N PRO A 89 -24.49 27.35 -11.06
CA PRO A 89 -25.88 27.58 -10.67
C PRO A 89 -26.87 26.75 -11.49
#